data_AF-A0A2B8BD96-F1
#
_entry.id   AF-A0A2B8BD96-F1
#
_cell.length_a   1.000
_cell.length_b   1.000
_cell.length_c   1.000
_cell.angle_alpha   90.00
_cell.angle_beta   90.00
_cell.angle_gamma   90.00
#
_symmetry.space_group_name_H-M   'P 1'
#
loop_
_entity.id
_entity.type
_entity.pdbx_description
1 polymer ?
#
loop_
_entity_poly.entity_id
_entity_poly.type
_entity_poly.pdbx_seq_one_letter_code
_entity_poly.pdbx_strand_id
1 'polypeptide(L)' 'MSKIECAASIFASASLHLDVVDEFIAITQSKLDGSSSDFTRDSLADLLAGLTEQRETYRTVLAAAEPIVTALAA' A
#
# COMPACT_ATOMS: atom_id res chain seq x y z
N MET A 1 18.85 7.84 17.65
CA MET A 1 17.46 7.46 17.41
C MET A 1 17.12 6.29 18.31
N SER A 2 16.10 6.44 19.15
CA SER A 2 15.60 5.36 20.01
C SER A 2 14.85 4.31 19.19
N LYS A 3 14.63 3.12 19.75
CA LYS A 3 13.82 2.08 19.11
C LYS A 3 12.38 2.55 18.85
N ILE A 4 11.88 3.43 19.71
CA ILE A 4 10.54 4.00 19.64
C ILE A 4 10.42 4.97 18.47
N GLU A 5 11.38 5.89 18.35
CA GLU A 5 11.45 6.84 17.22
C GLU A 5 11.58 6.10 15.88
N CYS A 6 12.38 5.03 15.85
CA CYS A 6 12.56 4.18 14.68
C CYS A 6 11.23 3.50 14.29
N ALA A 7 10.52 2.90 15.26
CA ALA A 7 9.22 2.27 15.03
C ALA A 7 8.18 3.27 14.50
N ALA A 8 8.10 4.47 15.08
CA ALA A 8 7.20 5.53 14.62
C ALA A 8 7.53 5.97 13.19
N SER A 9 8.81 6.09 12.84
CA SER A 9 9.26 6.45 11.49
C SER A 9 8.94 5.37 10.46
N ILE A 10 9.10 4.09 10.83
CA ILE A 10 8.72 2.95 9.98
C ILE A 10 7.21 2.93 9.76
N PHE A 11 6.41 3.14 10.82
CA PHE A 11 4.96 3.18 10.72
C PHE A 11 4.47 4.31 9.82
N ALA A 12 5.02 5.52 9.98
CA ALA A 12 4.70 6.66 9.13
C ALA A 12 5.07 6.41 7.66
N SER A 13 6.25 5.84 7.41
CA SER A 13 6.69 5.47 6.06
C SER A 13 5.79 4.41 5.43
N ALA A 14 5.44 3.37 6.19
CA ALA A 14 4.54 2.31 5.73
C ALA A 14 3.12 2.84 5.43
N SER A 15 2.62 3.78 6.23
CA SER A 15 1.34 4.45 5.99
C SER A 15 1.35 5.26 4.70
N LEU A 16 2.40 6.08 4.50
CA LEU A 16 2.57 6.84 3.26
C LEU A 16 2.69 5.92 2.04
N HIS A 17 3.40 4.81 2.17
CA HIS A 17 3.52 3.85 1.08
C HIS A 17 2.18 3.18 0.75
N LEU A 18 1.33 2.90 1.74
CA LEU A 18 -0.02 2.40 1.50
C LEU A 18 -0.86 3.40 0.69
N ASP A 19 -0.78 4.70 1.00
CA ASP A 19 -1.48 5.75 0.25
C ASP A 19 -1.01 5.79 -1.22
N VAL A 20 0.29 5.64 -1.46
CA VAL A 20 0.85 5.57 -2.82
C VAL A 20 0.35 4.34 -3.58
N VAL A 21 0.24 3.19 -2.91
CA VAL A 21 -0.30 1.96 -3.52
C VAL A 21 -1.78 2.14 -3.86
N ASP A 22 -2.58 2.76 -2.98
CA ASP A 22 -3.99 3.05 -3.24
C ASP A 22 -4.15 3.93 -4.50
N GLU A 23 -3.34 4.98 -4.65
CA GLU A 23 -3.37 5.84 -5.85
C GLU A 23 -2.90 5.07 -7.10
N PHE A 24 -1.87 4.23 -6.98
CA PHE A 24 -1.37 3.46 -8.12
C PHE A 24 -2.41 2.42 -8.59
N ILE A 25 -3.16 1.82 -7.67
CA ILE A 25 -4.31 0.97 -7.98
C ILE A 25 -5.34 1.77 -8.80
N ALA A 26 -5.71 2.97 -8.35
CA ALA A 26 -6.70 3.80 -9.03
C ALA A 26 -6.25 4.17 -10.47
N ILE A 27 -4.98 4.53 -10.65
CA ILE A 27 -4.41 4.83 -11.97
C ILE A 27 -4.40 3.58 -12.86
N THR A 28 -4.04 2.41 -12.31
CA THR A 28 -3.97 1.15 -13.06
C THR A 28 -5.37 0.73 -13.52
N GLN A 29 -6.37 0.82 -12.64
CA GLN A 29 -7.78 0.58 -12.97
C GLN A 29 -8.27 1.53 -14.07
N SER A 30 -8.01 2.83 -13.94
CA SER A 30 -8.40 3.81 -14.97
C SER A 30 -7.78 3.50 -16.34
N LYS A 31 -6.51 3.07 -16.36
CA LYS A 31 -5.84 2.65 -17.61
C LYS A 31 -6.41 1.36 -18.17
N LEU A 32 -6.77 0.41 -17.31
CA LEU A 32 -7.37 -0.87 -17.71
C LEU A 32 -8.72 -0.63 -18.39
N ASP A 33 -9.57 0.21 -17.79
CA ASP A 33 -10.90 0.56 -18.32
C ASP A 33 -10.83 1.26 -19.68
N GLY A 34 -9.77 2.04 -19.92
CA GLY A 34 -9.52 2.74 -21.19
C GLY A 34 -8.77 1.93 -22.25
N SER A 35 -8.33 0.70 -21.96
CA SER A 35 -7.47 -0.07 -22.86
C SER A 35 -8.26 -0.95 -23.83
N SER A 36 -7.99 -0.80 -25.13
CA SER A 36 -8.56 -1.66 -26.19
C SER A 36 -7.65 -2.80 -26.63
N SER A 37 -6.41 -2.86 -26.12
CA SER A 37 -5.42 -3.88 -26.46
C SER A 37 -5.51 -5.04 -25.47
N ASP A 38 -5.73 -6.26 -25.96
CA ASP A 38 -5.85 -7.47 -25.14
C ASP A 38 -4.60 -7.70 -24.29
N PHE A 39 -3.42 -7.64 -24.90
CA PHE A 39 -2.15 -7.75 -24.19
C PHE A 39 -1.99 -6.72 -23.07
N THR A 40 -2.40 -5.48 -23.34
CA THR A 40 -2.31 -4.39 -22.35
C THR A 40 -3.32 -4.59 -21.21
N ARG A 41 -4.54 -5.07 -21.51
CA ARG A 41 -5.53 -5.39 -20.47
C ARG A 41 -5.03 -6.51 -19.56
N ASP A 42 -4.50 -7.59 -20.12
CA ASP A 42 -3.98 -8.72 -19.34
C ASP A 42 -2.81 -8.27 -18.45
N SER A 43 -1.86 -7.50 -19.00
CA SER A 43 -0.73 -6.96 -18.24
C SER A 43 -1.17 -6.03 -17.10
N LEU A 44 -2.17 -5.18 -17.33
CA LEU A 44 -2.71 -4.28 -16.31
C LEU A 44 -3.52 -5.03 -15.25
N ALA A 45 -4.23 -6.11 -15.63
CA ALA A 45 -4.93 -6.96 -14.68
C ALA A 45 -3.95 -7.69 -13.74
N ASP A 46 -2.85 -8.22 -14.27
CA ASP A 46 -1.79 -8.84 -13.48
C ASP A 46 -1.13 -7.84 -12.53
N LEU A 47 -0.83 -6.62 -13.02
CA LEU A 47 -0.30 -5.54 -12.19
C LEU A 47 -1.28 -5.16 -11.07
N LEU A 48 -2.57 -5.02 -11.39
CA LEU A 48 -3.60 -4.69 -10.42
C LEU A 48 -3.73 -5.75 -9.32
N ALA A 49 -3.63 -7.03 -9.68
CA ALA A 49 -3.64 -8.12 -8.71
C ALA A 49 -2.46 -8.00 -7.72
N GLY A 50 -1.24 -7.77 -8.24
CA GLY A 50 -0.04 -7.60 -7.40
C GLY A 50 -0.12 -6.36 -6.50
N LEU A 51 -0.62 -5.23 -7.01
CA LEU A 51 -0.82 -4.02 -6.20
C LEU A 51 -1.85 -4.25 -5.09
N THR A 52 -2.94 -4.97 -5.38
CA THR A 52 -3.98 -5.29 -4.39
C THR A 52 -3.42 -6.18 -3.28
N GLU A 53 -2.61 -7.19 -3.60
CA GLU A 53 -1.93 -8.03 -2.61
C GLU A 53 -0.96 -7.21 -1.73
N GLN A 54 -0.16 -6.34 -2.35
CA GLN A 54 0.76 -5.45 -1.64
C GLN A 54 0.01 -4.54 -0.66
N ARG A 55 -1.11 -3.96 -1.10
CA ARG A 55 -1.97 -3.11 -0.27
C ARG A 55 -2.50 -3.84 0.95
N GLU A 56 -3.04 -5.05 0.78
CA GLU A 56 -3.57 -5.83 1.91
C GLU A 56 -2.47 -6.25 2.90
N THR A 57 -1.26 -6.52 2.39
CA THR A 57 -0.08 -6.76 3.24
C THR A 57 0.25 -5.55 4.10
N TYR A 58 0.32 -4.35 3.50
CA TYR A 58 0.57 -3.11 4.25
C TYR A 58 -0.52 -2.83 5.29
N ARG A 59 -1.80 -3.01 4.92
CA ARG A 59 -2.91 -2.86 5.86
C ARG A 59 -2.81 -3.79 7.06
N THR A 60 -2.46 -5.05 6.81
CA THR A 60 -2.28 -6.04 7.88
C THR A 60 -1.15 -5.63 8.83
N VAL A 61 0.00 -5.21 8.29
CA VAL A 61 1.14 -4.76 9.08
C VAL A 61 0.81 -3.51 9.90
N LEU A 62 0.16 -2.52 9.28
CA LEU A 62 -0.21 -1.27 9.96
C LEU A 62 -1.23 -1.52 11.08
N ALA A 63 -2.26 -2.34 10.82
CA ALA A 63 -3.24 -2.70 11.85
C ALA A 63 -2.60 -3.45 13.03
N ALA A 64 -1.61 -4.31 12.78
CA ALA A 64 -0.87 -4.99 13.84
C ALA A 64 0.07 -4.06 14.62
N ALA A 65 0.59 -3.01 13.98
CA ALA A 65 1.54 -2.07 14.57
C ALA A 65 0.88 -0.89 15.30
N GLU A 66 -0.35 -0.53 14.94
CA GLU A 66 -1.10 0.61 15.49
C GLU A 66 -1.15 0.61 17.04
N PRO A 67 -1.49 -0.50 17.74
CA PRO A 67 -1.54 -0.50 19.20
C PRO A 67 -0.18 -0.20 19.85
N ILE A 68 0.91 -0.65 19.21
CA ILE A 68 2.28 -0.44 19.70
C ILE A 68 2.65 1.03 19.55
N VAL A 69 2.35 1.64 18.40
CA VAL A 69 2.64 3.06 18.16
C VAL A 69 1.82 3.95 19.09
N THR A 70 0.53 3.66 19.28
CA THR A 70 -0.33 4.42 20.21
C THR A 70 0.13 4.32 21.65
N ALA A 71 0.50 3.11 22.12
CA ALA A 71 1.01 2.91 23.48
C ALA A 71 2.37 3.58 23.72
N LEU A 72 3.18 3.74 22.68
CA LEU A 72 4.49 4.40 22.74
C LEU A 72 4.42 5.93 22.66
N ALA A 73 3.28 6.49 22.22
CA ALA A 73 3.05 7.92 22.09
C ALA A 73 2.30 8.53 23.31
N ALA A 74 1.77 7.70 24.21
CA ALA A 74 1.11 8.09 25.46
C ALA A 74 2.10 8.18 26.63
#